data_AF-A0A6C0D9A9-F1
#
_entry.id   AF-A0A6C0D9A9-F1
#
_cell.length_a   1.000
_cell.length_b   1.000
_cell.length_c   1.000
_cell.angle_alpha   90.00
_cell.angle_beta   90.00
_cell.angle_gamma   90.00
#
_symmetry.space_group_name_H-M   'P 1'
#
loop_
_entity.id
_entity.type
_entity.pdbx_description
1 polymer ?
#
loop_
_entity_poly.entity_id
_entity_poly.type
_entity_poly.pdbx_seq_one_letter_code
_entity_poly.pdbx_strand_id
1 'polypeptide(L)'
;MANQYLRAFVIGSSFFVFIPYFLAVKYLSDHKFTNYSYENYTLYAPIGLGLYNVLSLYIANKMNITRRYSLFLISIIAPTLVAIGVYTRKAYNYTSVDQWFNHIWKLYLIYFIVLNFIIYSLDKNI
;
A
#
# COMPACT_ATOMS: atom_id res chain seq x y z
N MET A 1 -4.25 23.67 -6.06
CA MET A 1 -4.43 22.27 -6.51
C MET A 1 -3.12 21.46 -6.47
N ALA A 2 -2.02 21.86 -7.13
CA ALA A 2 -0.77 21.08 -7.13
C ALA A 2 -0.20 20.80 -5.72
N ASN A 3 -0.28 21.78 -4.81
CA ASN A 3 0.22 21.65 -3.44
C ASN A 3 -0.49 20.52 -2.64
N GLN A 4 -1.80 20.31 -2.86
CA GLN A 4 -2.54 19.25 -2.14
C GLN A 4 -2.15 17.84 -2.60
N TYR A 5 -1.90 17.65 -3.90
CA TYR A 5 -1.44 16.36 -4.42
C TYR A 5 0.00 16.07 -4.02
N LEU A 6 0.88 17.08 -4.04
CA LEU A 6 2.23 16.92 -3.50
C LEU A 6 2.19 16.58 -2.01
N ARG A 7 1.35 17.25 -1.22
CA ARG A 7 1.15 16.93 0.20
C ARG A 7 0.67 15.48 0.39
N ALA A 8 -0.32 15.04 -0.39
CA ALA A 8 -0.80 13.66 -0.35
C ALA A 8 0.31 12.66 -0.70
N PHE A 9 1.13 12.96 -1.72
CA PHE A 9 2.28 12.14 -2.07
C PHE A 9 3.29 12.04 -0.93
N VAL A 10 3.65 13.18 -0.32
CA VAL A 10 4.60 13.24 0.81
C VAL A 10 4.06 12.46 2.02
N ILE A 11 2.79 12.62 2.36
CA ILE A 11 2.15 11.86 3.45
C ILE A 11 2.19 10.36 3.14
N GLY A 12 1.78 9.95 1.94
CA GLY A 12 1.76 8.53 1.54
C GLY A 12 3.14 7.90 1.39
N SER A 13 4.18 8.71 1.14
CA SER A 13 5.57 8.26 1.04
C SER A 13 6.34 8.40 2.37
N SER A 14 5.66 8.82 3.44
CA SER A 14 6.31 9.11 4.71
C SER A 14 6.68 7.84 5.50
N PHE A 15 7.63 8.00 6.41
CA PHE A 15 8.14 6.94 7.27
C PHE A 15 7.04 6.14 7.98
N PHE A 16 6.06 6.83 8.58
CA PHE A 16 4.96 6.18 9.30
C PHE A 16 4.09 5.30 8.41
N VAL A 17 4.04 5.59 7.10
CA VAL A 17 3.22 4.87 6.13
C VAL A 17 3.96 3.66 5.58
N PHE A 18 5.24 3.77 5.21
CA PHE A 18 5.97 2.62 4.64
C PHE A 18 6.59 1.69 5.67
N ILE A 19 6.84 2.12 6.92
CA ILE A 19 7.50 1.26 7.91
C ILE A 19 6.73 -0.04 8.24
N PRO A 20 5.38 -0.06 8.35
CA PRO A 20 4.66 -1.31 8.61
C PRO A 20 4.90 -2.34 7.50
N TYR A 21 4.98 -1.88 6.25
CA TYR A 21 5.27 -2.74 5.10
C TYR A 21 6.68 -3.32 5.14
N PHE A 22 7.67 -2.50 5.50
CA PHE A 22 9.06 -2.95 5.58
C PHE A 22 9.24 -3.98 6.69
N LEU A 23 8.58 -3.78 7.84
CA LEU A 23 8.55 -4.74 8.93
C LEU A 23 7.82 -6.02 8.54
N ALA A 24 6.69 -5.91 7.85
CA ALA A 24 5.95 -7.07 7.35
C ALA A 24 6.80 -7.90 6.37
N VAL A 25 7.53 -7.25 5.47
CA VAL A 25 8.44 -7.99 4.58
C VAL A 25 9.62 -8.59 5.35
N LYS A 26 10.24 -7.83 6.24
CA LYS A 26 11.42 -8.32 6.98
C LYS A 26 11.11 -9.49 7.92
N TYR A 27 9.99 -9.44 8.64
CA TYR A 27 9.68 -10.37 9.73
C TYR A 27 8.54 -11.35 9.43
N LEU A 28 7.61 -11.01 8.53
CA LEU A 28 6.42 -11.82 8.25
C LEU A 28 6.43 -12.47 6.87
N SER A 29 7.35 -12.07 5.99
CA SER A 29 7.55 -12.75 4.71
C SER A 29 8.51 -13.90 4.90
N ASP A 30 8.15 -15.01 4.29
CA ASP A 30 8.98 -16.20 4.28
C ASP A 30 10.01 -16.06 3.17
N HIS A 31 11.18 -15.51 3.53
CA HIS A 31 12.29 -15.19 2.60
C HIS A 31 12.77 -16.38 1.78
N LYS A 32 12.41 -17.60 2.17
CA LYS A 32 12.66 -18.82 1.39
C LYS A 32 11.86 -18.86 0.08
N PHE A 33 10.76 -18.15 0.03
CA PHE A 33 9.85 -18.13 -1.13
C PHE A 33 9.89 -16.80 -1.88
N THR A 34 10.72 -15.83 -1.51
CA THR A 34 10.80 -14.52 -2.18
C THR A 34 11.76 -14.55 -3.36
N ASN A 35 11.34 -13.99 -4.49
CA ASN A 35 12.13 -13.88 -5.73
C ASN A 35 12.32 -12.41 -6.17
N TYR A 36 12.41 -11.49 -5.20
CA TYR A 36 12.64 -10.07 -5.44
C TYR A 36 13.68 -9.52 -4.47
N SER A 37 14.39 -8.45 -4.86
CA SER A 37 15.33 -7.76 -3.98
C SER A 37 14.59 -6.91 -2.94
N TYR A 38 14.93 -7.09 -1.68
CA TYR A 38 14.44 -6.25 -0.59
C TYR A 38 14.81 -4.78 -0.77
N GLU A 39 15.99 -4.49 -1.31
CA GLU A 39 16.47 -3.12 -1.57
C GLU A 39 15.55 -2.42 -2.58
N ASN A 40 15.27 -3.11 -3.69
CA ASN A 40 14.33 -2.61 -4.70
C ASN A 40 12.93 -2.40 -4.11
N TYR A 41 12.47 -3.33 -3.27
CA TYR A 41 11.19 -3.19 -2.57
C TYR A 41 11.16 -1.92 -1.70
N THR A 42 12.21 -1.67 -0.91
CA THR A 42 12.30 -0.49 -0.04
C THR A 42 12.35 0.82 -0.81
N LEU A 43 12.77 0.81 -2.08
CA LEU A 43 12.74 1.98 -2.96
C LEU A 43 11.35 2.19 -3.58
N TYR A 44 10.73 1.13 -4.11
CA TYR A 44 9.47 1.24 -4.84
C TYR A 44 8.24 1.39 -3.95
N ALA A 45 8.23 0.76 -2.77
CA ALA A 45 7.05 0.76 -1.91
C ALA A 45 6.65 2.16 -1.42
N PRO A 46 7.55 3.04 -0.92
CA PRO A 46 7.20 4.42 -0.56
C PRO A 46 6.59 5.20 -1.73
N ILE A 47 7.17 5.08 -2.92
CA ILE A 47 6.68 5.75 -4.14
C ILE A 47 5.27 5.27 -4.48
N GLY A 48 5.04 3.95 -4.46
CA GLY A 48 3.73 3.37 -4.72
C GLY A 48 2.66 3.84 -3.72
N LEU A 49 2.99 3.84 -2.43
CA LEU A 49 2.10 4.30 -1.36
C LEU A 49 1.77 5.80 -1.49
N GLY A 50 2.76 6.62 -1.84
CA GLY A 50 2.57 8.02 -2.21
C GLY A 50 1.57 8.19 -3.37
N LEU A 51 1.78 7.45 -4.46
CA LEU A 51 0.90 7.50 -5.64
C LEU A 51 -0.53 7.02 -5.33
N TYR A 52 -0.70 5.97 -4.52
CA TYR A 52 -2.03 5.54 -4.08
C TYR A 52 -2.71 6.59 -3.21
N ASN A 53 -1.97 7.31 -2.37
CA ASN A 53 -2.55 8.39 -1.60
C ASN A 53 -2.98 9.57 -2.49
N VAL A 54 -2.16 9.94 -3.48
CA VAL A 54 -2.54 10.92 -4.52
C VAL A 54 -3.81 10.48 -5.25
N LEU A 55 -3.87 9.22 -5.67
CA LEU A 55 -5.03 8.66 -6.37
C LEU A 55 -6.29 8.70 -5.50
N SER A 56 -6.17 8.38 -4.21
CA SER A 56 -7.28 8.49 -3.27
C SER A 56 -7.82 9.92 -3.18
N LEU A 57 -6.94 10.92 -3.13
CA LEU A 57 -7.34 12.34 -3.10
C LEU A 57 -7.99 12.75 -4.42
N TYR A 58 -7.43 12.30 -5.54
CA TYR A 58 -8.01 12.54 -6.86
C TYR A 58 -9.43 11.98 -6.96
N ILE A 59 -9.65 10.74 -6.51
CA ILE A 59 -10.97 10.10 -6.46
C ILE A 59 -11.94 10.89 -5.57
N ALA A 60 -11.50 11.32 -4.37
CA ALA A 60 -12.30 12.12 -3.46
C ALA A 60 -12.82 13.39 -4.15
N ASN A 61 -11.92 14.13 -4.79
CA ASN A 61 -12.24 15.38 -5.48
C ASN A 61 -13.11 15.16 -6.72
N LYS A 62 -12.79 14.14 -7.53
CA LYS A 62 -13.47 13.87 -8.80
C LYS A 62 -14.90 13.36 -8.60
N MET A 63 -15.11 12.52 -7.59
CA MET A 63 -16.42 11.93 -7.27
C MET A 63 -17.18 12.70 -6.19
N ASN A 64 -16.59 13.76 -5.64
CA ASN A 64 -17.13 14.55 -4.52
C ASN A 64 -17.52 13.69 -3.30
N ILE A 65 -16.64 12.74 -2.94
CA ILE A 65 -16.82 11.83 -1.79
C ILE A 65 -15.85 12.18 -0.67
N THR A 66 -16.18 11.74 0.54
CA THR A 66 -15.34 12.04 1.71
C THR A 66 -13.97 11.39 1.60
N ARG A 67 -12.97 12.03 2.21
CA ARG A 67 -11.60 11.53 2.29
C ARG A 67 -11.54 10.10 2.84
N ARG A 68 -12.30 9.83 3.90
CA ARG A 68 -12.41 8.51 4.53
C ARG A 68 -12.88 7.45 3.54
N TYR A 69 -13.93 7.74 2.78
CA TYR A 69 -14.46 6.80 1.80
C TYR A 69 -13.48 6.57 0.65
N SER A 70 -12.78 7.61 0.18
CA SER A 70 -11.76 7.46 -0.86
C SER A 70 -10.57 6.58 -0.43
N LEU A 71 -10.15 6.68 0.83
CA LEU A 71 -9.08 5.85 1.40
C LEU A 71 -9.55 4.40 1.57
N PHE A 72 -10.81 4.20 1.97
CA PHE A 72 -11.41 2.87 2.01
C PHE A 72 -11.43 2.21 0.62
N LEU A 73 -11.87 2.92 -0.42
CA LEU A 73 -11.84 2.40 -1.80
C LEU A 73 -10.43 2.03 -2.24
N ILE A 74 -9.44 2.91 -1.98
CA ILE A 74 -8.05 2.64 -2.33
C ILE A 74 -7.45 1.50 -1.52
N SER A 75 -7.93 1.24 -0.30
CA SER A 75 -7.52 0.07 0.47
C SER A 75 -8.00 -1.27 -0.09
N ILE A 76 -8.89 -1.25 -1.09
CA ILE A 76 -9.28 -2.43 -1.86
C ILE A 76 -8.53 -2.46 -3.19
N ILE A 77 -8.51 -1.33 -3.92
CA ILE A 77 -7.93 -1.24 -5.26
C ILE A 77 -6.41 -1.44 -5.23
N ALA A 78 -5.70 -0.76 -4.33
CA ALA A 78 -4.25 -0.79 -4.27
C ALA A 78 -3.68 -2.19 -4.00
N PRO A 79 -4.10 -2.93 -2.95
CA PRO A 79 -3.59 -4.28 -2.72
C PRO A 79 -3.99 -5.25 -3.83
N THR A 80 -5.13 -5.03 -4.52
CA THR A 80 -5.50 -5.82 -5.71
C THR A 80 -4.45 -5.66 -6.82
N LEU A 81 -4.08 -4.42 -7.15
CA LEU A 81 -3.07 -4.12 -8.17
C LEU A 81 -1.70 -4.69 -7.78
N VAL A 82 -1.33 -4.59 -6.50
CA VAL A 82 -0.08 -5.16 -5.99
C VAL A 82 -0.11 -6.69 -6.06
N ALA A 83 -1.20 -7.34 -5.69
CA ALA A 83 -1.34 -8.80 -5.78
C ALA A 83 -1.21 -9.29 -7.23
N ILE A 84 -1.82 -8.60 -8.19
CA ILE A 84 -1.66 -8.89 -9.63
C ILE A 84 -0.19 -8.71 -10.05
N GLY A 85 0.47 -7.64 -9.63
CA GLY A 85 1.88 -7.40 -9.91
C GLY A 85 2.80 -8.49 -9.32
N VAL A 86 2.51 -8.92 -8.09
CA VAL A 86 3.23 -10.00 -7.40
C VAL A 86 3.08 -11.33 -8.14
N TYR A 87 1.85 -11.66 -8.55
CA TYR A 87 1.54 -12.89 -9.27
C TYR A 87 2.20 -12.92 -10.66
N THR A 88 2.03 -11.85 -11.45
CA THR A 88 2.56 -11.77 -12.83
C THR A 88 4.08 -11.75 -12.89
N ARG A 89 4.74 -11.10 -11.92
CA ARG A 89 6.21 -11.06 -11.83
C ARG A 89 6.81 -12.28 -11.14
N LYS A 90 5.99 -13.24 -10.69
CA LYS A 90 6.42 -14.41 -9.91
C LYS A 90 7.32 -14.01 -8.73
N ALA A 91 6.91 -12.95 -8.02
CA ALA A 91 7.68 -12.41 -6.91
C ALA A 91 7.74 -13.38 -5.70
N TYR A 92 6.83 -14.34 -5.64
CA TYR A 92 6.88 -15.44 -4.69
C TYR A 92 6.76 -16.80 -5.38
N ASN A 93 7.50 -17.79 -4.87
CA ASN A 93 7.48 -19.18 -5.29
C ASN A 93 6.51 -20.02 -4.43
N TYR A 94 5.31 -19.50 -4.20
CA TYR A 94 4.29 -20.21 -3.42
C TYR A 94 3.72 -21.38 -4.22
N THR A 95 3.63 -22.54 -3.57
CA THR A 95 3.13 -23.77 -4.20
C THR A 95 1.73 -24.16 -3.72
N SER A 96 1.32 -23.71 -2.53
CA SER A 96 0.00 -24.03 -1.98
C SER A 96 -0.97 -22.85 -2.06
N VAL A 97 -2.26 -23.17 -2.14
CA VAL A 97 -3.36 -22.19 -2.10
C VAL A 97 -3.37 -21.43 -0.78
N ASP A 98 -3.08 -22.11 0.34
CA ASP A 98 -3.05 -21.50 1.67
C ASP A 98 -1.97 -20.44 1.82
N GLN A 99 -0.79 -20.64 1.20
CA GLN A 99 0.29 -19.66 1.18
C GLN A 99 -0.16 -18.39 0.44
N TRP A 100 -0.78 -18.55 -0.74
CA TRP A 100 -1.34 -17.45 -1.50
C TRP A 100 -2.43 -16.71 -0.73
N PHE A 101 -3.37 -17.46 -0.12
CA PHE A 101 -4.45 -16.88 0.65
C PHE A 101 -3.92 -16.07 1.85
N ASN A 102 -2.99 -16.64 2.63
CA ASN A 102 -2.40 -15.95 3.77
C ASN A 102 -1.62 -14.70 3.34
N HIS A 103 -0.88 -14.76 2.23
CA HIS A 103 -0.17 -13.62 1.67
C HIS A 103 -1.14 -12.50 1.27
N ILE A 104 -2.17 -12.83 0.50
CA ILE A 104 -3.19 -11.87 0.05
C ILE A 104 -3.92 -11.28 1.25
N TRP A 105 -4.33 -12.10 2.21
CA TRP A 105 -5.01 -11.64 3.42
C TRP A 105 -4.18 -10.61 4.20
N LYS A 106 -2.91 -10.92 4.47
CA LYS A 106 -1.98 -10.00 5.12
C LYS A 106 -1.80 -8.70 4.33
N LEU A 107 -1.70 -8.80 3.00
CA LEU A 107 -1.57 -7.65 2.11
C LEU A 107 -2.80 -6.72 2.21
N TYR A 108 -4.02 -7.26 2.14
CA TYR A 108 -5.22 -6.43 2.27
C TYR A 108 -5.33 -5.82 3.67
N LEU A 109 -5.03 -6.59 4.72
CA LEU A 109 -5.08 -6.12 6.09
C LEU A 109 -4.14 -4.93 6.33
N ILE A 110 -2.89 -5.02 5.86
CA ILE A 110 -1.92 -3.93 6.06
C ILE A 110 -2.32 -2.67 5.28
N TYR A 111 -2.79 -2.82 4.03
CA TYR A 111 -3.30 -1.69 3.24
C TYR A 111 -4.51 -1.04 3.91
N PHE A 112 -5.44 -1.83 4.43
CA PHE A 112 -6.59 -1.32 5.17
C PHE A 112 -6.18 -0.50 6.39
N ILE A 113 -5.30 -1.04 7.23
CA ILE A 113 -4.83 -0.37 8.45
C ILE A 113 -4.09 0.93 8.10
N VAL A 114 -3.12 0.86 7.19
CA VAL A 114 -2.27 2.01 6.86
C VAL A 114 -3.09 3.14 6.23
N LEU A 115 -3.94 2.84 5.25
CA LEU A 115 -4.72 3.88 4.56
C LEU A 115 -5.80 4.48 5.45
N ASN A 116 -6.57 3.65 6.17
CA ASN A 116 -7.73 4.15 6.93
C ASN A 116 -7.37 4.70 8.31
N PHE A 117 -6.24 4.29 8.91
CA PHE A 117 -5.86 4.78 10.24
C PHE A 117 -4.65 5.70 10.17
N ILE A 118 -3.54 5.26 9.58
CA ILE A 118 -2.29 6.04 9.58
C ILE A 118 -2.42 7.26 8.67
N ILE A 119 -2.68 7.05 7.38
CA ILE A 119 -2.79 8.14 6.41
C ILE A 119 -3.93 9.09 6.78
N TYR A 120 -5.10 8.56 7.16
CA TYR A 120 -6.22 9.41 7.60
C TYR A 120 -5.85 10.29 8.81
N SER A 121 -5.11 9.76 9.78
CA SER A 121 -4.66 10.53 10.94
C SER A 121 -3.63 11.60 10.56
N LEU A 122 -2.70 11.28 9.65
CA LEU A 122 -1.73 12.25 9.15
C LEU A 122 -2.40 13.37 8.33
N ASP A 123 -3.33 13.01 7.44
CA ASP A 123 -4.08 13.97 6.61
C ASP A 123 -4.90 14.95 7.47
N LYS A 124 -5.37 14.53 8.66
CA LYS A 124 -6.15 15.38 9.57
C LYS A 124 -5.29 16.34 10.39
N ASN A 125 -4.06 15.96 10.71
CA ASN A 125 -3.19 16.70 11.63
C ASN A 125 -2.08 17.51 10.93
N ILE A 126 -1.99 17.43 9.60
CA ILE A 126 -1.03 18.14 8.72
C ILE A 126 -1.80 18.88 7.62
#